data_AF-A0A1H4APP3-F1
#
_entry.id   AF-A0A1H4APP3-F1
#
_cell.length_a   1.000
_cell.length_b   1.000
_cell.length_c   1.000
_cell.angle_alpha   90.00
_cell.angle_beta   90.00
_cell.angle_gamma   90.00
#
_symmetry.space_group_name_H-M   'P 1'
#
loop_
_entity.id
_entity.type
_entity.pdbx_description
1 polymer ?
#
loop_
_entity_poly.entity_id
_entity_poly.type
_entity_poly.pdbx_seq_one_letter_code
_entity_poly.pdbx_strand_id
1 'polypeptide(L)'
;MASSKNLVDSSFASFTAASALQDKTVFVDLTDKPAQAQVVRDGYQVPSVKTNPTIIEQFLSGLDTQKPTESPRVINQSITAGIRVGLGTVVDLVLAPKQDVPLGIFSDIHSAVQETSVAALLAKAEQDQLLTKQILKYDRADAIPASEQAAIREKMTALGMPINDADSATSFDKGFNALRTVLAFK
;
A
#
# COMPACT_ATOMS: atom_id res chain seq x y z
N MET A 1 53.97 62.91 7.47
CA MET A 1 53.41 62.67 8.82
C MET A 1 53.03 61.21 8.91
N ALA A 2 53.36 60.60 10.04
CA ALA A 2 53.50 59.18 10.26
C ALA A 2 52.23 58.48 10.80
N SER A 3 52.34 57.16 10.92
CA SER A 3 51.57 56.19 11.73
C SER A 3 50.28 55.62 11.12
N SER A 4 50.28 54.33 10.73
CA SER A 4 50.17 53.09 11.57
C SER A 4 48.73 52.91 12.10
N LYS A 5 48.06 51.75 12.10
CA LYS A 5 48.43 50.33 11.95
C LYS A 5 47.13 49.47 11.97
N ASN A 6 47.27 48.18 11.62
CA ASN A 6 46.47 46.97 11.93
C ASN A 6 45.83 46.32 10.67
N LEU A 7 46.46 45.33 10.02
CA LEU A 7 46.65 43.90 10.39
C LEU A 7 45.35 43.20 10.78
N VAL A 8 44.85 42.28 9.93
CA VAL A 8 44.83 40.82 10.20
C VAL A 8 44.84 40.04 8.87
N ASP A 9 45.70 39.03 8.82
CA ASP A 9 45.82 37.93 7.86
C ASP A 9 44.50 37.21 7.52
N SER A 10 44.43 36.65 6.31
CA SER A 10 43.90 35.29 6.10
C SER A 10 44.33 34.75 4.73
N SER A 11 45.42 33.97 4.76
CA SER A 11 45.83 33.03 3.74
C SER A 11 44.74 31.98 3.45
N PHE A 12 44.41 31.75 2.18
CA PHE A 12 43.96 30.43 1.72
C PHE A 12 44.66 30.07 0.42
N ALA A 13 45.49 29.05 0.54
CA ALA A 13 46.20 28.39 -0.54
C ALA A 13 45.22 27.73 -1.53
N SER A 14 45.64 27.71 -2.79
CA SER A 14 45.02 27.00 -3.90
C SER A 14 45.03 25.48 -3.70
N PHE A 15 43.96 24.80 -4.10
CA PHE A 15 44.00 23.41 -4.57
C PHE A 15 43.08 23.23 -5.76
N THR A 16 43.71 23.07 -6.92
CA THR A 16 43.10 22.53 -8.14
C THR A 16 42.94 21.02 -7.95
N ALA A 17 41.73 20.49 -8.18
CA ALA A 17 41.54 19.06 -8.41
C ALA A 17 40.48 18.87 -9.50
N ALA A 18 40.96 18.55 -10.70
CA ALA A 18 40.16 18.16 -11.85
C ALA A 18 39.45 16.84 -11.54
N SER A 19 38.12 16.85 -11.56
CA SER A 19 37.33 15.62 -11.47
C SER A 19 37.19 15.03 -12.88
N ALA A 20 37.92 13.94 -13.13
CA ALA A 20 37.80 13.16 -14.35
C ALA A 20 36.38 12.56 -14.43
N LEU A 21 35.63 12.92 -15.47
CA LEU A 21 34.40 12.25 -15.86
C LEU A 21 34.78 10.85 -16.36
N GLN A 22 34.55 9.83 -15.52
CA GLN A 22 34.54 8.45 -15.98
C GLN A 22 33.28 8.25 -16.82
N ASP A 23 33.48 8.20 -18.13
CA ASP A 23 32.48 7.81 -19.11
C ASP A 23 32.03 6.38 -18.78
N LYS A 24 30.81 6.23 -18.24
CA LYS A 24 30.27 4.94 -17.84
C LYS A 24 29.69 4.28 -19.07
N THR A 25 30.55 3.63 -19.87
CA THR A 25 30.14 2.81 -21.00
C THR A 25 29.26 1.66 -20.48
N VAL A 26 27.96 1.74 -20.78
CA VAL A 26 27.01 0.65 -20.54
C VAL A 26 27.11 -0.31 -21.73
N PHE A 27 27.73 -1.47 -21.51
CA PHE A 27 27.67 -2.57 -22.47
C PHE A 27 26.30 -3.23 -22.37
N VAL A 28 25.42 -2.95 -23.34
CA VAL A 28 24.18 -3.70 -23.53
C VAL A 28 24.48 -4.77 -24.58
N ASP A 29 24.55 -6.03 -24.13
CA ASP A 29 24.63 -7.18 -25.02
C ASP A 29 23.28 -7.33 -25.75
N LEU A 30 23.28 -7.04 -27.05
CA LEU A 30 22.14 -7.11 -27.96
C LEU A 30 22.22 -8.37 -28.82
N THR A 31 22.65 -9.50 -28.26
CA THR A 31 22.53 -10.77 -28.97
C THR A 31 21.06 -11.23 -29.00
N ASP A 32 20.49 -11.41 -30.19
CA ASP A 32 19.11 -11.91 -30.48
C ASP A 32 18.85 -13.36 -29.99
N LYS A 33 19.74 -13.93 -29.18
CA LYS A 33 19.62 -15.30 -28.69
C LYS A 33 19.18 -15.25 -27.23
N PRO A 34 18.01 -15.82 -26.87
CA PRO A 34 17.56 -15.86 -25.50
C PRO A 34 18.63 -16.53 -24.63
N ALA A 35 18.86 -15.97 -23.44
CA ALA A 35 19.82 -16.48 -22.48
C ALA A 35 19.57 -17.98 -22.22
N GLN A 36 20.51 -18.83 -22.63
CA GLN A 36 20.43 -20.26 -22.36
C GLN A 36 20.97 -20.52 -20.95
N ALA A 37 20.06 -20.71 -19.99
CA ALA A 37 20.42 -21.09 -18.64
C ALA A 37 21.06 -22.49 -18.65
N GLN A 38 22.33 -22.59 -18.28
CA GLN A 38 22.97 -23.87 -17.98
C GLN A 38 22.58 -24.30 -16.56
N VAL A 39 21.49 -25.05 -16.45
CA VAL A 39 21.06 -25.62 -15.17
C VAL A 39 21.76 -26.96 -14.98
N VAL A 40 22.56 -27.06 -13.92
CA VAL A 40 23.19 -28.32 -13.48
C VAL A 40 22.45 -28.80 -12.23
N ARG A 41 22.09 -30.09 -12.21
CA ARG A 41 21.49 -30.75 -11.04
C ARG A 41 22.32 -31.98 -10.70
N ASP A 42 22.80 -32.06 -9.47
CA ASP A 42 23.65 -33.16 -8.97
C ASP A 42 24.92 -33.40 -9.82
N GLY A 43 25.48 -32.34 -10.40
CA GLY A 43 26.68 -32.42 -11.27
C GLY A 43 26.39 -32.82 -12.72
N TYR A 44 25.14 -33.10 -13.09
CA TYR A 44 24.73 -33.40 -14.45
C TYR A 44 24.04 -32.19 -15.10
N GLN A 45 24.40 -31.90 -16.35
CA GLN A 45 23.71 -30.89 -17.13
C GLN A 45 22.27 -31.33 -17.39
N VAL A 46 21.31 -30.51 -16.99
CA VAL A 46 19.90 -30.78 -17.26
C VAL A 46 19.66 -30.55 -18.75
N PRO A 47 19.20 -31.56 -19.51
CA PRO A 47 18.91 -31.38 -20.92
C PRO A 47 17.75 -30.40 -21.09
N SER A 48 17.89 -29.49 -22.05
CA SER A 48 16.81 -28.57 -22.41
C SER A 48 15.68 -29.37 -23.08
N VAL A 49 14.48 -29.31 -22.49
CA VAL A 49 13.29 -29.95 -23.06
C VAL A 49 12.62 -28.96 -23.99
N LYS A 50 12.45 -29.34 -25.27
CA LYS A 50 11.65 -28.55 -26.21
C LYS A 50 10.18 -28.72 -25.85
N THR A 51 9.57 -27.64 -25.37
CA THR A 51 8.14 -27.61 -25.06
C THR A 51 7.33 -27.24 -26.29
N ASN A 52 6.16 -27.88 -26.46
CA ASN A 52 5.18 -27.46 -27.45
C ASN A 52 4.32 -26.33 -26.85
N PRO A 53 4.42 -25.08 -27.35
CA PRO A 53 3.75 -23.94 -26.75
C PRO A 53 2.21 -24.06 -26.79
N THR A 54 1.65 -24.66 -27.85
CA THR A 54 0.20 -24.86 -27.98
C THR A 54 -0.33 -25.83 -26.94
N ILE A 55 0.41 -26.91 -26.64
CA ILE A 55 0.04 -27.87 -25.62
C ILE A 55 0.17 -27.26 -24.22
N ILE A 56 1.19 -26.42 -24.00
CA ILE A 56 1.36 -25.68 -22.74
C ILE A 56 0.20 -24.72 -22.51
N GLU A 57 -0.18 -23.91 -23.50
CA GLU A 57 -1.31 -22.99 -23.35
C GLU A 57 -2.62 -23.73 -23.07
N GLN A 58 -2.86 -24.85 -23.76
CA GLN A 58 -4.04 -25.67 -23.53
C GLN A 58 -4.04 -26.29 -22.11
N PHE A 59 -2.88 -26.78 -21.65
CA PHE A 59 -2.70 -27.30 -20.30
C PHE A 59 -2.93 -26.20 -19.24
N LEU A 60 -2.29 -25.03 -19.41
CA LEU A 60 -2.42 -23.91 -18.49
C LEU A 60 -3.84 -23.33 -18.46
N SER A 61 -4.54 -23.32 -19.60
CA SER A 61 -5.94 -22.86 -19.68
C SER A 61 -6.93 -23.75 -18.93
N GLY A 62 -6.57 -25.01 -18.68
CA GLY A 62 -7.35 -25.97 -17.90
C GLY A 62 -7.02 -25.98 -16.41
N LEU A 63 -6.04 -25.19 -15.96
CA LEU A 63 -5.73 -25.05 -14.54
C LEU A 63 -6.59 -23.92 -13.95
N ASP A 64 -7.25 -24.21 -12.84
CA ASP A 64 -7.85 -23.16 -12.03
C ASP A 64 -6.76 -22.19 -11.59
N THR A 65 -6.93 -20.91 -11.93
CA THR A 65 -6.04 -19.86 -11.45
C THR A 65 -6.20 -19.77 -9.93
N GLN A 66 -5.23 -20.31 -9.20
CA GLN A 66 -5.15 -20.15 -7.75
C GLN A 66 -4.87 -18.68 -7.45
N LYS A 67 -5.91 -17.93 -7.08
CA LYS A 67 -5.73 -16.59 -6.54
C LYS A 67 -4.97 -16.73 -5.23
N PRO A 68 -3.89 -15.94 -5.01
CA PRO A 68 -3.28 -15.86 -3.69
C PRO A 68 -4.36 -15.58 -2.65
N THR A 69 -4.49 -16.48 -1.67
CA THR A 69 -5.51 -16.43 -0.60
C THR A 69 -5.41 -15.15 0.24
N GLU A 70 -4.23 -14.55 0.25
CA GLU A 70 -3.90 -13.35 1.00
C GLU A 70 -3.33 -12.33 0.02
N SER A 71 -4.12 -11.30 -0.30
CA SER A 71 -3.62 -10.12 -0.98
C SER A 71 -3.25 -9.09 0.07
N PRO A 72 -1.97 -9.02 0.50
CA PRO A 72 -1.59 -8.12 1.56
C PRO A 72 -1.83 -6.67 1.13
N ARG A 73 -2.23 -5.82 2.08
CA ARG A 73 -2.47 -4.40 1.88
C ARG A 73 -1.51 -3.59 2.76
N VAL A 74 -1.16 -2.40 2.31
CA VAL A 74 -0.33 -1.46 3.09
C VAL A 74 -1.15 -0.97 4.29
N ILE A 75 -0.62 -1.21 5.49
CA ILE A 75 -1.19 -0.74 6.75
C ILE A 75 -0.48 0.54 7.19
N ASN A 76 0.84 0.56 7.02
CA ASN A 76 1.68 1.68 7.42
C ASN A 76 2.81 1.86 6.43
N GLN A 77 3.30 3.10 6.34
CA GLN A 77 4.47 3.45 5.57
C GLN A 77 5.27 4.51 6.32
N SER A 78 6.60 4.40 6.24
CA SER A 78 7.55 5.31 6.91
C SER A 78 7.38 6.79 6.54
N ILE A 79 6.81 7.07 5.36
CA ILE A 79 6.53 8.42 4.88
C ILE A 79 5.02 8.57 4.66
N THR A 80 4.41 9.59 5.24
CA THR A 80 2.97 9.86 5.10
C THR A 80 2.55 9.96 3.64
N ALA A 81 1.40 9.37 3.31
CA ALA A 81 0.85 9.40 1.96
C ALA A 81 0.62 10.85 1.50
N GLY A 82 0.88 11.12 0.21
CA GLY A 82 0.71 12.45 -0.39
C GLY A 82 1.92 13.39 -0.21
N ILE A 83 2.95 12.98 0.52
CA ILE A 83 4.20 13.76 0.63
C ILE A 83 5.10 13.49 -0.57
N ARG A 84 5.61 14.57 -1.17
CA ARG A 84 6.61 14.49 -2.25
C ARG A 84 7.95 14.08 -1.67
N VAL A 85 8.57 13.07 -2.27
CA VAL A 85 9.88 12.57 -1.87
C VAL A 85 10.86 12.67 -3.03
N GLY A 86 12.15 12.85 -2.72
CA GLY A 86 13.20 12.85 -3.74
C GLY A 86 13.34 11.48 -4.39
N LEU A 87 13.76 11.45 -5.67
CA LEU A 87 14.06 10.21 -6.35
C LEU A 87 15.15 9.43 -5.58
N GLY A 88 14.93 8.13 -5.36
CA GLY A 88 15.84 7.28 -4.59
C GLY A 88 15.60 7.26 -3.08
N THR A 89 14.57 7.95 -2.59
CA THR A 89 14.15 7.84 -1.18
C THR A 89 13.62 6.44 -0.90
N VAL A 90 14.17 5.78 0.12
CA VAL A 90 13.69 4.48 0.60
C VAL A 90 12.42 4.69 1.42
N VAL A 91 11.36 3.94 1.11
CA VAL A 91 10.09 3.97 1.84
C VAL A 91 9.80 2.56 2.34
N ASP A 92 9.85 2.38 3.65
CA ASP A 92 9.42 1.13 4.28
C ASP A 92 7.90 1.03 4.27
N LEU A 93 7.39 -0.14 3.85
CA LEU A 93 5.97 -0.48 3.83
C LEU A 93 5.72 -1.65 4.77
N VAL A 94 4.72 -1.51 5.64
CA VAL A 94 4.20 -2.62 6.44
C VAL A 94 2.96 -3.16 5.76
N LEU A 95 3.03 -4.42 5.35
CA LEU A 95 1.97 -5.12 4.66
C LEU A 95 1.37 -6.17 5.58
N ALA A 96 0.04 -6.31 5.61
CA ALA A 96 -0.58 -7.52 6.16
C ALA A 96 -1.83 -7.95 5.39
N PRO A 97 -2.20 -9.24 5.46
CA PRO A 97 -3.45 -9.75 4.92
C PRO A 97 -4.66 -9.12 5.62
N LYS A 98 -5.71 -8.79 4.88
CA LYS A 98 -6.94 -8.17 5.44
C LYS A 98 -7.60 -9.05 6.51
N GLN A 99 -7.36 -10.35 6.46
CA GLN A 99 -7.87 -11.35 7.41
C GLN A 99 -7.29 -11.18 8.82
N ASP A 100 -6.04 -10.71 8.92
CA ASP A 100 -5.27 -10.64 10.17
C ASP A 100 -5.25 -9.24 10.77
N VAL A 101 -5.90 -8.27 10.12
CA VAL A 101 -5.96 -6.87 10.57
C VAL A 101 -7.24 -6.66 11.37
N PRO A 102 -7.19 -6.62 12.72
CA PRO A 102 -8.35 -6.24 13.52
C PRO A 102 -8.62 -4.75 13.35
N LEU A 103 -9.88 -4.36 13.37
CA LEU A 103 -10.26 -2.96 13.19
C LEU A 103 -9.83 -2.05 14.35
N GLY A 104 -9.56 -2.62 15.52
CA GLY A 104 -9.11 -1.89 16.71
C GLY A 104 -7.75 -1.20 16.55
N ILE A 105 -6.97 -1.51 15.51
CA ILE A 105 -5.71 -0.79 15.25
C ILE A 105 -5.94 0.59 14.64
N PHE A 106 -7.12 0.84 14.06
CA PHE A 106 -7.45 2.14 13.47
C PHE A 106 -8.10 3.04 14.52
N SER A 107 -7.77 4.33 14.47
CA SER A 107 -8.39 5.32 15.36
C SER A 107 -9.84 5.56 14.97
N ASP A 108 -10.65 6.00 15.93
CA ASP A 108 -12.02 6.45 15.70
C ASP A 108 -12.97 5.41 15.09
N ILE A 109 -12.81 4.16 15.51
CA ILE A 109 -13.64 3.01 15.12
C ILE A 109 -14.71 2.70 16.16
N HIS A 110 -15.85 2.19 15.71
CA HIS A 110 -16.96 1.76 16.56
C HIS A 110 -16.55 0.60 17.48
N SER A 111 -16.79 0.72 18.78
CA SER A 111 -16.29 -0.24 19.79
C SER A 111 -16.73 -1.68 19.52
N ALA A 112 -17.98 -1.89 19.08
CA ALA A 112 -18.53 -3.21 18.80
C ALA A 112 -17.78 -4.03 17.71
N VAL A 113 -16.96 -3.39 16.87
CA VAL A 113 -16.25 -4.07 15.76
C VAL A 113 -14.74 -4.04 15.89
N GLN A 114 -14.17 -3.53 16.99
CA GLN A 114 -12.72 -3.41 17.16
C GLN A 114 -12.00 -4.77 17.06
N GLU A 115 -12.60 -5.84 17.58
CA GLU A 115 -12.06 -7.20 17.50
C GLU A 115 -12.38 -7.90 16.17
N THR A 116 -13.15 -7.27 15.28
CA THR A 116 -13.49 -7.84 13.96
C THR A 116 -12.38 -7.54 12.97
N SER A 117 -12.01 -8.53 12.15
CA SER A 117 -11.03 -8.30 11.09
C SER A 117 -11.60 -7.45 9.95
N VAL A 118 -10.72 -6.71 9.27
CA VAL A 118 -11.08 -5.92 8.08
C VAL A 118 -11.79 -6.79 7.05
N ALA A 119 -11.29 -8.00 6.78
CA ALA A 119 -11.91 -8.92 5.83
C ALA A 119 -13.34 -9.32 6.24
N ALA A 120 -13.58 -9.63 7.52
CA ALA A 120 -14.88 -10.08 7.99
C ALA A 120 -15.95 -8.98 7.89
N LEU A 121 -15.62 -7.74 8.27
CA LEU A 121 -16.56 -6.62 8.15
C LEU A 121 -16.71 -6.19 6.68
N LEU A 122 -15.64 -6.19 5.88
CA LEU A 122 -15.70 -5.89 4.44
C LEU A 122 -16.66 -6.86 3.72
N ALA A 123 -16.53 -8.17 3.98
CA ALA A 123 -17.38 -9.18 3.36
C ALA A 123 -18.87 -8.98 3.68
N LYS A 124 -19.20 -8.49 4.88
CA LYS A 124 -20.59 -8.14 5.23
C LYS A 124 -21.04 -6.83 4.56
N ALA A 125 -20.18 -5.81 4.54
CA ALA A 125 -20.49 -4.52 3.94
C ALA A 125 -20.72 -4.61 2.42
N GLU A 126 -19.97 -5.47 1.72
CA GLU A 126 -20.08 -5.67 0.28
C GLU A 126 -21.39 -6.37 -0.15
N GLN A 127 -22.08 -7.04 0.77
CA GLN A 127 -23.40 -7.63 0.49
C GLN A 127 -24.47 -6.54 0.24
N ASP A 128 -24.27 -5.32 0.75
CA ASP A 128 -25.15 -4.19 0.53
C ASP A 128 -24.46 -3.12 -0.35
N GLN A 129 -24.72 -3.21 -1.65
CA GLN A 129 -24.17 -2.26 -2.63
C GLN A 129 -24.66 -0.82 -2.42
N LEU A 130 -25.88 -0.63 -1.88
CA LEU A 130 -26.42 0.71 -1.65
C LEU A 130 -25.70 1.36 -0.48
N LEU A 131 -25.53 0.63 0.63
CA LEU A 131 -24.73 1.08 1.77
C LEU A 131 -23.32 1.44 1.32
N THR A 132 -22.65 0.56 0.56
CA THR A 132 -21.29 0.81 0.06
C THR A 132 -21.21 2.11 -0.74
N LYS A 133 -22.15 2.33 -1.68
CA LYS A 133 -22.20 3.56 -2.48
C LYS A 133 -22.44 4.80 -1.62
N GLN A 134 -23.34 4.70 -0.63
CA GLN A 134 -23.64 5.80 0.28
C GLN A 134 -22.44 6.17 1.16
N ILE A 135 -21.73 5.18 1.72
CA ILE A 135 -20.54 5.44 2.53
C ILE A 135 -19.41 6.06 1.69
N LEU A 136 -19.21 5.61 0.45
CA LEU A 136 -18.17 6.15 -0.44
C LEU A 136 -18.51 7.54 -1.02
N LYS A 137 -19.80 7.93 -1.03
CA LYS A 137 -20.25 9.22 -1.57
C LYS A 137 -19.76 10.41 -0.73
N TYR A 138 -19.58 10.24 0.58
CA TYR A 138 -19.25 11.33 1.51
C TYR A 138 -17.89 11.08 2.15
N ASP A 139 -17.12 12.13 2.42
CA ASP A 139 -15.82 11.99 3.10
C ASP A 139 -15.90 11.89 4.62
N ARG A 140 -17.00 12.40 5.18
CA ARG A 140 -17.22 12.51 6.63
C ARG A 140 -18.69 12.22 6.96
N ALA A 141 -18.93 11.71 8.16
CA ALA A 141 -20.26 11.36 8.62
C ALA A 141 -21.20 12.58 8.74
N ASP A 142 -20.66 13.73 9.15
CA ASP A 142 -21.40 15.00 9.28
C ASP A 142 -21.88 15.59 7.95
N ALA A 143 -21.24 15.19 6.83
CA ALA A 143 -21.62 15.62 5.49
C ALA A 143 -22.84 14.86 4.94
N ILE A 144 -23.27 13.79 5.63
CA ILE A 144 -24.42 12.98 5.20
C ILE A 144 -25.72 13.67 5.62
N PRO A 145 -26.67 13.91 4.69
CA PRO A 145 -27.98 14.45 5.04
C PRO A 145 -28.71 13.57 6.05
N ALA A 146 -29.43 14.18 7.00
CA ALA A 146 -30.13 13.45 8.07
C ALA A 146 -31.10 12.37 7.54
N SER A 147 -31.75 12.62 6.40
CA SER A 147 -32.63 11.64 5.74
C SER A 147 -31.89 10.38 5.25
N GLU A 148 -30.62 10.51 4.85
CA GLU A 148 -29.78 9.37 4.44
C GLU A 148 -29.16 8.67 5.66
N GLN A 149 -28.82 9.42 6.72
CA GLN A 149 -28.23 8.84 7.94
C GLN A 149 -29.15 7.80 8.60
N ALA A 150 -30.48 8.02 8.60
CA ALA A 150 -31.43 7.07 9.19
C ALA A 150 -31.34 5.67 8.55
N ALA A 151 -31.29 5.61 7.21
CA ALA A 151 -31.15 4.34 6.49
C ALA A 151 -29.79 3.69 6.76
N ILE A 152 -28.71 4.48 6.81
CA ILE A 152 -27.37 3.97 7.09
C ILE A 152 -27.29 3.40 8.51
N ARG A 153 -27.90 4.04 9.51
CA ARG A 153 -27.94 3.58 10.91
C ARG A 153 -28.60 2.22 11.06
N GLU A 154 -29.71 2.00 10.36
CA GLU A 154 -30.40 0.71 10.35
C GLU A 154 -29.48 -0.38 9.80
N LYS A 155 -28.79 -0.10 8.69
CA LYS A 155 -27.83 -1.02 8.08
C LYS A 155 -26.62 -1.29 8.97
N MET A 156 -26.07 -0.27 9.63
CA MET A 156 -24.97 -0.43 10.59
C MET A 156 -25.38 -1.35 11.75
N THR A 157 -26.61 -1.19 12.26
CA THR A 157 -27.14 -2.06 13.31
C THR A 157 -27.23 -3.51 12.85
N ALA A 158 -27.68 -3.75 11.61
CA ALA A 158 -27.70 -5.09 11.01
C ALA A 158 -26.30 -5.70 10.82
N LEU A 159 -25.26 -4.88 10.70
CA LEU A 159 -23.87 -5.30 10.65
C LEU A 159 -23.24 -5.55 12.03
N GLY A 160 -23.99 -5.35 13.12
CA GLY A 160 -23.51 -5.52 14.50
C GLY A 160 -22.92 -4.25 15.12
N MET A 161 -23.19 -3.07 14.55
CA MET A 161 -22.83 -1.76 15.10
C MET A 161 -24.09 -1.02 15.56
N PRO A 162 -24.62 -1.32 16.76
CA PRO A 162 -25.78 -0.59 17.30
C PRO A 162 -25.38 0.87 17.56
N ILE A 163 -26.10 1.80 16.93
CA ILE A 163 -25.74 3.22 16.99
C ILE A 163 -26.38 3.91 18.18
N ASN A 164 -25.54 4.53 19.02
CA ASN A 164 -25.96 5.38 20.12
C ASN A 164 -25.12 6.66 20.16
N ASP A 165 -25.67 7.79 19.71
CA ASP A 165 -24.93 9.06 19.66
C ASP A 165 -24.69 9.70 21.04
N ALA A 166 -25.37 9.22 22.09
CA ALA A 166 -25.05 9.65 23.45
C ALA A 166 -23.73 9.03 23.95
N ASP A 167 -23.26 7.96 23.31
CA ASP A 167 -21.99 7.30 23.61
C ASP A 167 -20.99 7.52 22.46
N SER A 168 -19.90 8.23 22.76
CA SER A 168 -18.85 8.50 21.78
C SER A 168 -18.24 7.24 21.15
N ALA A 169 -18.25 6.10 21.85
CA ALA A 169 -17.66 4.84 21.38
C ALA A 169 -18.55 4.05 20.41
N THR A 170 -19.87 4.28 20.45
CA THR A 170 -20.88 3.63 19.62
C THR A 170 -21.69 4.62 18.76
N SER A 171 -21.16 5.83 18.60
CA SER A 171 -21.76 6.89 17.79
C SER A 171 -21.77 6.57 16.29
N PHE A 172 -22.66 7.25 15.56
CA PHE A 172 -22.76 7.13 14.10
C PHE A 172 -21.43 7.39 13.39
N ASP A 173 -20.68 8.41 13.83
CA ASP A 173 -19.40 8.79 13.23
C ASP A 173 -18.38 7.65 13.30
N LYS A 174 -18.32 6.94 14.43
CA LYS A 174 -17.43 5.78 14.61
C LYS A 174 -17.84 4.62 13.70
N GLY A 175 -19.15 4.38 13.57
CA GLY A 175 -19.68 3.37 12.64
C GLY A 175 -19.36 3.71 11.18
N PHE A 176 -19.51 4.98 10.81
CA PHE A 176 -19.18 5.48 9.47
C PHE A 176 -17.68 5.31 9.17
N ASN A 177 -16.82 5.71 10.10
CA ASN A 177 -15.37 5.56 9.96
C ASN A 177 -14.96 4.09 9.84
N ALA A 178 -15.59 3.18 10.60
CA ALA A 178 -15.35 1.75 10.48
C ALA A 178 -15.66 1.22 9.08
N LEU A 179 -16.83 1.57 8.52
CA LEU A 179 -17.21 1.18 7.16
C LEU A 179 -16.30 1.80 6.10
N ARG A 180 -15.97 3.08 6.23
CA ARG A 180 -15.05 3.77 5.29
C ARG A 180 -13.66 3.13 5.31
N THR A 181 -13.18 2.78 6.51
CA THR A 181 -11.88 2.10 6.68
C THR A 181 -11.87 0.77 5.96
N VAL A 182 -12.84 -0.13 6.19
CA VAL A 182 -12.82 -1.43 5.51
C VAL A 182 -12.97 -1.32 4.00
N LEU A 183 -13.76 -0.35 3.51
CA LEU A 183 -13.94 -0.13 2.08
C LEU A 183 -12.66 0.40 1.40
N ALA A 184 -11.78 1.09 2.12
CA ALA A 184 -10.47 1.50 1.61
C ALA A 184 -9.54 0.30 1.34
N PHE A 185 -9.83 -0.86 1.95
CA PHE A 185 -9.05 -2.08 1.73
C PHE A 185 -9.52 -2.90 0.54
N LYS A 186 -10.67 -2.59 -0.09
CA LYS A 186 -11.19 -3.33 -1.26
C LYS A 186 -10.12 -3.46 -2.35
#